data_AF-A0A1Y1IXX0-F1
#
_entry.id   AF-A0A1Y1IXX0-F1
#
_cell.length_a   1.000
_cell.length_b   1.000
_cell.length_c   1.000
_cell.angle_alpha   90.00
_cell.angle_beta   90.00
_cell.angle_gamma   90.00
#
_symmetry.space_group_name_H-M   'P 1'
#
loop_
_entity.id
_entity.type
_entity.pdbx_description
1 polymer ?
#
loop_
_entity_poly.entity_id
_entity_poly.type
_entity_poly.pdbx_seq_one_letter_code
_entity_poly.pdbx_strand_id
1 'polypeptide(L)'
;MADLLGVEIVIYHPSLPVDQPLRFEPEQGKITDGFDHPLYLRYNGVSHYNAYVPKREHVVIRRAQIELTELDDLATFILKQLVEGKHQDAKEMWEGWAPGIPWRAERPFSHVVDLCKRALKVWPLFGHAEYIRTLAYQHNNQFTHALMAAQTAWVLGVEARLEPRLHRTLAKAYFDLAQWKEALEAYEECEERGWLESEGHLLQECRLKLGEEAEEGRSTGMNEEWRDILRHEMDGALEDDVGSDAEEELRSAEVTREQSAGVPELVNLKSDDES
;
A
#
# COMPACT_ATOMS: atom_id res chain seq x y z
N MET A 1 1.90 -30.25 29.76
CA MET A 1 2.78 -30.16 28.59
C MET A 1 2.03 -29.32 27.58
N ALA A 2 2.54 -28.16 27.21
CA ALA A 2 1.86 -27.27 26.27
C ALA A 2 2.12 -27.77 24.84
N ASP A 3 1.05 -28.02 24.10
CA ASP A 3 1.08 -28.32 22.67
C ASP A 3 1.69 -27.12 21.94
N LEU A 4 2.88 -27.31 21.36
CA LEU A 4 3.44 -26.34 20.43
C LEU A 4 2.64 -26.43 19.13
N LEU A 5 1.72 -25.49 18.95
CA LEU A 5 1.15 -25.15 17.64
C LEU A 5 2.32 -24.82 16.69
N GLY A 6 2.57 -25.71 15.73
CA GLY A 6 3.58 -25.48 14.70
C GLY A 6 3.26 -24.19 13.94
N VAL A 7 4.18 -23.24 13.96
CA VAL A 7 4.08 -22.01 13.17
C VAL A 7 4.43 -22.36 11.73
N GLU A 8 3.45 -22.30 10.83
CA GLU A 8 3.66 -22.40 9.40
C GLU A 8 4.21 -21.07 8.89
N ILE A 9 5.46 -21.06 8.45
CA ILE A 9 6.10 -19.86 7.88
C ILE A 9 6.22 -20.07 6.39
N VAL A 10 5.25 -19.57 5.63
CA VAL A 10 5.28 -19.58 4.16
C VAL A 10 6.08 -18.36 3.71
N ILE A 11 7.29 -18.60 3.20
CA ILE A 11 8.16 -17.53 2.72
C ILE A 11 8.04 -17.45 1.20
N TYR A 12 7.33 -16.44 0.74
CA TYR A 12 7.20 -16.14 -0.69
C TYR A 12 8.44 -15.38 -1.16
N HIS A 13 9.34 -16.04 -1.89
CA HIS A 13 10.29 -15.35 -2.75
C HIS A 13 9.67 -15.28 -4.16
N PRO A 14 9.45 -14.08 -4.74
CA PRO A 14 8.69 -13.92 -5.99
C PRO A 14 9.36 -14.58 -7.21
N SER A 15 10.65 -14.90 -7.14
CA SER A 15 11.37 -15.64 -8.20
C SER A 15 11.55 -17.14 -7.94
N LEU A 16 11.04 -17.67 -6.83
CA LEU A 16 10.96 -19.10 -6.60
C LEU A 16 9.55 -19.56 -6.98
N PRO A 17 9.37 -20.37 -8.04
CA PRO A 17 8.11 -21.06 -8.25
C PRO A 17 7.96 -22.09 -7.13
N VAL A 18 7.17 -21.75 -6.11
CA VAL A 18 6.84 -22.66 -5.03
C VAL A 18 5.57 -23.40 -5.44
N ASP A 19 5.74 -24.54 -6.13
CA ASP A 19 4.61 -25.34 -6.61
C ASP A 19 3.76 -25.93 -5.46
N GLN A 20 4.34 -26.05 -4.25
CA GLN A 20 3.63 -26.40 -3.02
C GLN A 20 4.31 -25.77 -1.79
N PRO A 21 3.56 -25.26 -0.80
CA PRO A 21 4.14 -24.77 0.45
C PRO A 21 4.94 -25.89 1.13
N LEU A 22 6.24 -25.65 1.38
CA LEU A 22 7.11 -26.59 2.06
C LEU A 22 6.83 -26.55 3.56
N ARG A 23 6.25 -27.63 4.08
CA ARG A 23 6.03 -27.83 5.51
C ARG A 23 7.32 -28.35 6.15
N PHE A 24 7.92 -27.57 7.04
CA PHE A 24 9.11 -27.99 7.78
C PHE A 24 8.70 -28.50 9.16
N GLU A 25 9.12 -29.74 9.49
CA GLU A 25 9.01 -30.24 10.87
C GLU A 25 10.27 -29.85 11.66
N PRO A 26 10.14 -29.42 12.93
CA PRO A 26 11.26 -28.96 13.76
C PRO A 26 12.44 -29.95 13.85
N GLU A 27 12.19 -31.25 13.68
CA GLU A 27 13.20 -32.31 13.79
C GLU A 27 14.10 -32.46 12.55
N GLN A 28 13.72 -31.87 11.41
CA GLN A 28 14.52 -31.89 10.17
C GLN A 28 15.74 -30.94 10.23
N GLY A 29 15.90 -30.19 11.33
CA GLY A 29 17.09 -29.37 11.62
C GLY A 29 18.34 -30.15 12.02
N LYS A 30 18.33 -31.49 11.96
CA LYS A 30 19.58 -32.27 12.03
C LYS A 30 20.28 -32.19 10.68
N ILE A 31 21.27 -31.30 10.64
CA ILE A 31 22.28 -31.10 9.59
C ILE A 31 22.66 -32.47 9.02
N THR A 32 22.03 -32.82 7.91
CA THR A 32 22.37 -33.97 7.08
C THR A 32 22.79 -33.39 5.74
N ASP A 33 23.95 -33.85 5.27
CA ASP A 33 24.72 -33.31 4.16
C ASP A 33 23.85 -32.81 3.00
N GLY A 34 23.71 -31.48 2.87
CA GLY A 34 22.95 -30.89 1.77
C GLY A 34 22.42 -29.47 2.01
N PHE A 35 22.15 -29.11 3.26
CA PHE A 35 21.66 -27.78 3.63
C PHE A 35 22.69 -27.06 4.49
N ASP A 36 23.44 -26.13 3.88
CA ASP A 36 24.37 -25.27 4.63
C ASP A 36 23.72 -23.93 4.89
N HIS A 37 23.48 -23.66 6.17
CA HIS A 37 23.08 -22.41 6.79
C HIS A 37 21.58 -22.02 6.68
N PRO A 38 20.99 -21.56 7.79
CA PRO A 38 19.78 -20.77 7.71
C PRO A 38 20.09 -19.48 6.94
N LEU A 39 19.36 -19.23 5.86
CA LEU A 39 19.36 -17.90 5.25
C LEU A 39 18.51 -17.01 6.18
N TYR A 40 19.15 -16.01 6.78
CA TYR A 40 18.44 -14.99 7.55
C TYR A 40 17.63 -14.16 6.59
N LEU A 41 16.38 -14.56 6.34
CA LEU A 41 15.45 -13.76 5.58
C LEU A 41 15.02 -12.60 6.48
N ARG A 42 15.46 -11.40 6.10
CA ARG A 42 15.08 -10.16 6.77
C ARG A 42 13.68 -9.80 6.31
N TYR A 43 12.72 -9.95 7.21
CA TYR A 43 11.42 -9.29 7.08
C TYR A 43 11.53 -8.01 7.93
N ASN A 44 11.33 -6.85 7.30
CA ASN A 44 11.38 -5.52 7.96
C ASN A 44 12.70 -5.16 8.63
N GLY A 45 13.83 -5.61 8.08
CA GLY A 45 15.15 -5.38 8.68
C GLY A 45 15.34 -5.98 10.08
N VAL A 46 14.45 -6.89 10.49
CA VAL A 46 14.61 -7.75 11.67
C VAL A 46 14.71 -9.21 11.18
N SER A 47 15.77 -9.91 11.57
CA SER A 47 15.98 -11.33 11.26
C SER A 47 14.90 -12.16 11.93
N HIS A 48 13.88 -12.61 11.18
CA HIS A 48 12.77 -13.37 11.79
C HIS A 48 12.89 -14.87 11.60
N TYR A 49 13.48 -15.38 10.52
CA TYR A 49 13.35 -16.80 10.21
C TYR A 49 14.63 -17.43 9.67
N ASN A 50 14.93 -18.61 10.21
CA ASN A 50 15.86 -19.57 9.62
C ASN A 50 15.12 -20.27 8.47
N ALA A 51 15.21 -19.72 7.26
CA ALA A 51 14.69 -20.37 6.08
C ALA A 51 15.73 -21.36 5.54
N TYR A 52 15.35 -22.64 5.43
CA TYR A 52 16.18 -23.64 4.77
C TYR A 52 15.99 -23.53 3.27
N VAL A 53 16.92 -22.84 2.61
CA VAL A 53 16.94 -22.71 1.16
C VAL A 53 17.84 -23.82 0.58
N PRO A 54 17.40 -24.57 -0.45
CA PRO A 54 18.27 -25.50 -1.17
C PRO A 54 19.52 -24.80 -1.73
N LYS A 55 20.70 -25.41 -1.63
CA LYS A 55 21.99 -24.83 -2.10
C LYS A 55 21.94 -24.28 -3.54
N ARG A 56 21.21 -24.93 -4.44
CA ARG A 56 21.05 -24.51 -5.84
C ARG A 56 20.33 -23.16 -6.00
N GLU A 57 19.48 -22.79 -5.05
CA GLU A 57 18.71 -21.55 -5.06
C GLU A 57 19.42 -20.40 -4.32
N HIS A 58 20.49 -20.69 -3.56
CA HIS A 58 21.27 -19.68 -2.84
C HIS A 58 21.85 -18.60 -3.74
N VAL A 59 22.34 -18.97 -4.92
CA VAL A 59 22.94 -18.02 -5.86
C VAL A 59 21.90 -17.03 -6.39
N VAL A 60 20.70 -17.51 -6.68
CA VAL A 60 19.59 -16.68 -7.19
C VAL A 60 19.10 -15.72 -6.11
N ILE A 61 18.88 -16.23 -4.88
CA ILE A 61 18.43 -15.39 -3.76
C ILE A 61 19.48 -14.36 -3.36
N ARG A 62 20.77 -14.76 -3.27
CA ARG A 62 21.85 -13.80 -2.97
C ARG A 62 21.95 -12.70 -4.02
N ARG A 63 21.80 -13.04 -5.30
CA ARG A 63 21.83 -12.04 -6.38
C ARG A 63 20.65 -11.07 -6.28
N ALA A 64 19.44 -11.59 -6.07
CA ALA A 64 18.25 -10.76 -5.87
C ALA A 64 18.38 -9.87 -4.62
N GLN A 65 18.98 -10.36 -3.55
CA GLN A 65 19.24 -9.60 -2.34
C GLN A 65 20.25 -8.47 -2.56
N ILE A 66 21.34 -8.73 -3.30
CA ILE A 66 22.32 -7.69 -3.68
C ILE A 66 21.62 -6.61 -4.51
N GLU A 67 20.86 -7.02 -5.54
CA GLU A 67 20.13 -6.08 -6.39
C GLU A 67 19.11 -5.25 -5.59
N LEU A 68 18.40 -5.87 -4.66
CA LEU A 68 17.45 -5.18 -3.78
C LEU A 68 18.16 -4.14 -2.89
N THR A 69 19.26 -4.51 -2.24
CA THR A 69 20.02 -3.61 -1.36
C THR A 69 20.61 -2.45 -2.16
N GLU A 70 21.17 -2.69 -3.35
CA GLU A 70 21.67 -1.62 -4.21
C GLU A 70 20.58 -0.63 -4.64
N LEU A 71 19.39 -1.14 -5.01
CA LEU A 71 18.25 -0.30 -5.38
C LEU A 71 17.75 0.54 -4.21
N ASP A 72 17.68 -0.05 -3.01
CA ASP A 72 17.21 0.60 -1.79
C ASP A 72 18.17 1.68 -1.28
N ASP A 73 19.46 1.35 -1.22
CA ASP A 73 20.52 2.27 -0.82
C ASP A 73 20.58 3.47 -1.77
N LEU A 74 20.46 3.21 -3.08
CA LEU A 74 20.43 4.26 -4.08
C LEU A 74 19.19 5.15 -3.94
N ALA A 75 17.99 4.56 -3.79
CA ALA A 75 16.76 5.32 -3.59
C ALA A 75 16.84 6.21 -2.36
N THR A 76 17.34 5.66 -1.26
CA THR A 76 17.54 6.36 0.02
C THR A 76 18.56 7.49 -0.13
N PHE A 77 19.68 7.24 -0.80
CA PHE A 77 20.72 8.25 -1.02
C PHE A 77 20.18 9.41 -1.86
N ILE A 78 19.58 9.13 -3.02
CA ILE A 78 19.04 10.16 -3.92
C ILE A 78 17.96 10.97 -3.19
N LEU A 79 17.03 10.31 -2.48
CA LEU A 79 16.02 11.00 -1.68
C LEU A 79 16.66 11.98 -0.70
N LYS A 80 17.66 11.53 0.06
CA LYS A 80 18.36 12.37 1.04
C LYS A 80 19.02 13.58 0.38
N GLN A 81 19.73 13.39 -0.73
CA GLN A 81 20.37 14.51 -1.44
C GLN A 81 19.34 15.54 -1.91
N LEU A 82 18.20 15.08 -2.44
CA LEU A 82 17.13 15.97 -2.89
C LEU A 82 16.49 16.76 -1.75
N VAL A 83 16.24 16.12 -0.61
CA VAL A 83 15.71 16.80 0.59
C VAL A 83 16.69 17.84 1.13
N GLU A 84 17.99 17.58 1.04
CA GLU A 84 19.05 18.53 1.41
C GLU A 84 19.31 19.63 0.36
N GLY A 85 18.57 19.64 -0.76
CA GLY A 85 18.75 20.60 -1.86
C GLY A 85 19.99 20.34 -2.72
N LYS A 86 20.65 19.19 -2.58
CA LYS A 86 21.84 18.77 -3.32
C LYS A 86 21.46 18.07 -4.62
N HIS A 87 20.79 18.81 -5.50
CA HIS A 87 20.26 18.27 -6.76
C HIS A 87 21.35 17.73 -7.71
N GLN A 88 22.54 18.34 -7.70
CA GLN A 88 23.65 17.90 -8.55
C GLN A 88 24.20 16.54 -8.11
N ASP A 89 24.41 16.33 -6.81
CA ASP A 89 24.88 15.05 -6.26
C ASP A 89 23.86 13.92 -6.53
N ALA A 90 22.56 14.22 -6.40
CA ALA A 90 21.48 13.29 -6.75
C ALA A 90 21.52 12.90 -8.23
N LYS A 91 21.75 13.88 -9.12
CA LYS A 91 21.84 13.68 -10.56
C LYS A 91 23.06 12.82 -10.93
N GLU A 92 24.24 13.15 -10.42
CA GLU A 92 25.47 12.40 -10.72
C GLU A 92 25.35 10.94 -10.29
N MET A 93 24.77 10.71 -9.12
CA MET A 93 24.50 9.36 -8.64
C MET A 93 23.51 8.60 -9.55
N TRP A 94 22.44 9.26 -9.98
CA TRP A 94 21.48 8.67 -10.93
C TRP A 94 22.14 8.32 -12.27
N GLU A 95 22.89 9.26 -12.86
CA GLU A 95 23.52 9.08 -14.17
C GLU A 95 24.58 7.99 -14.15
N GLY A 96 25.31 7.84 -13.03
CA GLY A 96 26.26 6.75 -12.84
C GLY A 96 25.61 5.37 -12.77
N TRP A 97 24.39 5.28 -12.21
CA TRP A 97 23.72 4.00 -12.00
C TRP A 97 22.75 3.60 -13.12
N ALA A 98 22.06 4.57 -13.73
CA ALA A 98 21.13 4.36 -14.84
C ALA A 98 21.66 4.98 -16.15
N PRO A 99 22.79 4.49 -16.69
CA PRO A 99 23.35 5.03 -17.92
C PRO A 99 22.32 4.91 -19.06
N GLY A 100 22.07 6.03 -19.73
CA GLY A 100 21.11 6.12 -20.84
C GLY A 100 19.66 6.44 -20.43
N ILE A 101 19.33 6.51 -19.14
CA ILE A 101 18.04 7.05 -18.68
C ILE A 101 18.24 8.52 -18.28
N PRO A 102 17.65 9.49 -19.02
CA PRO A 102 17.91 10.90 -18.77
C PRO A 102 17.35 11.35 -17.41
N TRP A 103 18.14 12.13 -16.68
CA TRP A 103 17.69 12.84 -15.49
C TRP A 103 16.62 13.88 -15.85
N ARG A 104 15.55 13.91 -15.07
CA ARG A 104 14.40 14.83 -15.22
C ARG A 104 14.39 15.82 -14.06
N ALA A 105 14.94 17.00 -14.29
CA ALA A 105 15.13 18.00 -13.25
C ALA A 105 13.81 18.60 -12.72
N GLU A 106 12.74 18.54 -13.51
CA GLU A 106 11.43 19.09 -13.12
C GLU A 106 10.72 18.22 -12.08
N ARG A 107 11.08 16.93 -11.98
CA ARG A 107 10.46 15.95 -11.07
C ARG A 107 11.51 14.98 -10.53
N PRO A 108 12.51 15.46 -9.79
CA PRO A 108 13.66 14.64 -9.41
C PRO A 108 13.27 13.47 -8.48
N PHE A 109 12.25 13.64 -7.64
CA PHE A 109 11.74 12.58 -6.77
C PHE A 109 11.05 11.44 -7.54
N SER A 110 10.66 11.63 -8.82
CA SER A 110 10.11 10.52 -9.61
C SER A 110 11.13 9.40 -9.83
N HIS A 111 12.41 9.74 -9.90
CA HIS A 111 13.50 8.76 -10.02
C HIS A 111 13.60 7.88 -8.77
N VAL A 112 13.42 8.46 -7.58
CA VAL A 112 13.33 7.70 -6.32
C VAL A 112 12.15 6.73 -6.35
N VAL A 113 10.97 7.20 -6.79
CA VAL A 113 9.78 6.35 -6.93
C VAL A 113 10.04 5.17 -7.89
N ASP A 114 10.72 5.41 -9.01
CA ASP A 114 11.03 4.37 -9.99
C ASP A 114 12.02 3.33 -9.45
N LEU A 115 13.01 3.75 -8.64
CA LEU A 115 13.91 2.83 -7.94
C LEU A 115 13.15 1.96 -6.94
N CYS A 116 12.29 2.56 -6.11
CA CYS A 116 11.46 1.80 -5.17
C CYS A 116 10.54 0.82 -5.91
N LYS A 117 9.92 1.21 -7.03
CA LYS A 117 9.12 0.29 -7.85
C LYS A 117 9.93 -0.87 -8.41
N ARG A 118 11.20 -0.65 -8.79
CA ARG A 118 12.11 -1.72 -9.21
C ARG A 118 12.47 -2.64 -8.04
N ALA A 119 12.79 -2.08 -6.88
CA ALA A 119 13.06 -2.85 -5.65
C ALA A 119 11.86 -3.73 -5.31
N LEU A 120 10.64 -3.19 -5.37
CA LEU A 120 9.40 -3.91 -5.06
C LEU A 120 9.03 -4.97 -6.11
N LYS A 121 9.52 -4.86 -7.36
CA LYS A 121 9.41 -5.95 -8.33
C LYS A 121 10.29 -7.13 -7.96
N VAL A 122 11.48 -6.87 -7.41
CA VAL A 122 12.40 -7.89 -6.91
C VAL A 122 11.88 -8.48 -5.59
N TRP A 123 11.34 -7.64 -4.71
CA TRP A 123 10.83 -8.02 -3.40
C TRP A 123 9.56 -7.23 -3.00
N PRO A 124 8.36 -7.75 -3.30
CA PRO A 124 7.09 -7.05 -3.04
C PRO A 124 6.81 -6.73 -1.57
N LEU A 125 7.35 -7.53 -0.66
CA LEU A 125 7.14 -7.40 0.79
C LEU A 125 8.17 -6.49 1.47
N PHE A 126 8.85 -5.62 0.71
CA PHE A 126 9.94 -4.82 1.25
C PHE A 126 9.43 -3.47 1.77
N GLY A 127 9.04 -3.44 3.05
CA GLY A 127 8.42 -2.27 3.68
C GLY A 127 9.29 -1.02 3.69
N HIS A 128 10.63 -1.13 3.73
CA HIS A 128 11.52 0.04 3.65
C HIS A 128 11.40 0.76 2.29
N ALA A 129 11.32 0.02 1.18
CA ALA A 129 11.08 0.64 -0.13
C ALA A 129 9.71 1.33 -0.22
N GLU A 130 8.68 0.79 0.43
CA GLU A 130 7.37 1.46 0.55
C GLU A 130 7.46 2.75 1.38
N TYR A 131 8.24 2.75 2.46
CA TYR A 131 8.51 3.95 3.26
C TYR A 131 9.26 5.02 2.45
N ILE A 132 10.34 4.66 1.75
CA ILE A 132 11.08 5.62 0.89
C ILE A 132 10.17 6.14 -0.24
N ARG A 133 9.33 5.28 -0.82
CA ARG A 133 8.36 5.66 -1.85
C ARG A 133 7.32 6.65 -1.32
N THR A 134 6.88 6.47 -0.07
CA THR A 134 5.97 7.41 0.63
C THR A 134 6.56 8.81 0.67
N LEU A 135 7.79 8.94 1.16
CA LEU A 135 8.47 10.23 1.26
C LEU A 135 8.63 10.89 -0.12
N ALA A 136 9.03 10.11 -1.12
CA ALA A 136 9.17 10.61 -2.48
C ALA A 136 7.83 11.11 -3.08
N TYR A 137 6.71 10.44 -2.76
CA TYR A 137 5.38 10.91 -3.17
C TYR A 137 4.97 12.19 -2.45
N GLN A 138 5.24 12.33 -1.15
CA GLN A 138 4.95 13.57 -0.42
C GLN A 138 5.72 14.76 -0.99
N HIS A 139 7.01 14.60 -1.29
CA HIS A 139 7.81 15.65 -1.92
C HIS A 139 7.37 15.98 -3.36
N ASN A 140 6.68 15.07 -4.03
CA ASN A 140 6.05 15.30 -5.34
C ASN A 140 4.61 15.83 -5.24
N ASN A 141 4.10 16.14 -4.05
CA ASN A 141 2.70 16.52 -3.79
C ASN A 141 1.67 15.48 -4.28
N GLN A 142 2.03 14.20 -4.28
CA GLN A 142 1.17 13.08 -4.66
C GLN A 142 0.60 12.41 -3.40
N PHE A 143 -0.16 13.17 -2.61
CA PHE A 143 -0.52 12.80 -1.24
C PHE A 143 -1.34 11.51 -1.13
N THR A 144 -2.26 11.24 -2.07
CA THR A 144 -3.02 9.97 -2.09
C THR A 144 -2.09 8.76 -2.26
N HIS A 145 -1.10 8.87 -3.15
CA HIS A 145 -0.12 7.80 -3.37
C HIS A 145 0.82 7.66 -2.16
N ALA A 146 1.18 8.77 -1.52
CA ALA A 146 1.94 8.75 -0.28
C ALA A 146 1.18 8.01 0.83
N LEU A 147 -0.09 8.32 1.06
CA LEU A 147 -0.90 7.66 2.08
C LEU A 147 -0.98 6.14 1.84
N MET A 148 -1.27 5.72 0.61
CA MET A 148 -1.33 4.29 0.27
C MET A 148 0.01 3.59 0.50
N ALA A 149 1.13 4.21 0.11
CA ALA A 149 2.46 3.67 0.34
C ALA A 149 2.81 3.62 1.85
N ALA A 150 2.41 4.63 2.63
CA ALA A 150 2.64 4.69 4.07
C ALA A 150 1.89 3.57 4.80
N GLN A 151 0.61 3.38 4.47
CA GLN A 151 -0.21 2.29 5.01
C GLN A 151 0.36 0.93 4.60
N THR A 152 0.84 0.79 3.38
CA THR A 152 1.49 -0.45 2.92
C THR A 152 2.78 -0.71 3.69
N ALA A 153 3.62 0.31 3.88
CA ALA A 153 4.85 0.21 4.68
C ALA A 153 4.55 -0.16 6.14
N TRP A 154 3.44 0.34 6.70
CA TRP A 154 2.99 0.00 8.05
C TRP A 154 2.57 -1.46 8.16
N VAL A 155 1.73 -1.93 7.23
CA VAL A 155 1.25 -3.32 7.20
C VAL A 155 2.38 -4.31 6.96
N LEU A 156 3.28 -4.00 6.02
CA LEU A 156 4.46 -4.82 5.78
C LEU A 156 5.38 -4.77 7.00
N GLY A 157 5.53 -3.59 7.58
CA GLY A 157 6.40 -3.24 8.69
C GLY A 157 7.74 -2.70 8.20
N VAL A 158 8.44 -1.99 9.09
CA VAL A 158 9.75 -1.39 8.83
C VAL A 158 10.72 -1.72 9.98
N GLU A 159 11.99 -1.41 9.78
CA GLU A 159 12.97 -1.47 10.88
C GLU A 159 12.49 -0.68 12.08
N ALA A 160 12.64 -1.21 13.29
CA ALA A 160 12.14 -0.59 14.53
C ALA A 160 12.60 0.88 14.70
N ARG A 161 13.82 1.21 14.25
CA ARG A 161 14.35 2.59 14.28
C ARG A 161 13.59 3.57 13.37
N LEU A 162 12.90 3.06 12.36
CA LEU A 162 12.12 3.83 11.37
C LEU A 162 10.65 3.90 11.74
N GLU A 163 10.15 3.05 12.64
CA GLU A 163 8.76 3.02 13.05
C GLU A 163 8.25 4.40 13.53
N PRO A 164 8.96 5.14 14.42
CA PRO A 164 8.53 6.49 14.81
C PRO A 164 8.46 7.48 13.63
N ARG A 165 9.34 7.31 12.63
CA ARG A 165 9.34 8.17 11.44
C ARG A 165 8.20 7.81 10.51
N LEU A 166 7.92 6.53 10.33
CA LEU A 166 6.80 6.05 9.51
C LEU A 166 5.46 6.53 10.07
N HIS A 167 5.24 6.44 11.39
CA HIS A 167 4.02 6.94 12.01
C HIS A 167 3.81 8.44 11.78
N ARG A 168 4.84 9.26 11.99
CA ARG A 168 4.76 10.70 11.67
C ARG A 168 4.53 10.96 10.19
N THR A 169 5.14 10.16 9.32
CA THR A 169 4.96 10.25 7.86
C THR A 169 3.52 9.93 7.47
N LEU A 170 2.91 8.93 8.10
CA LEU A 170 1.51 8.55 7.91
C LEU A 170 0.57 9.65 8.41
N ALA A 171 0.80 10.19 9.61
CA ALA A 171 0.05 11.32 10.16
C ALA A 171 0.11 12.55 9.23
N LYS A 172 1.32 12.85 8.72
CA LYS A 172 1.52 13.91 7.74
C LYS A 172 0.79 13.64 6.43
N ALA A 173 0.72 12.39 5.96
CA ALA A 173 0.00 12.06 4.73
C ALA A 173 -1.52 12.30 4.88
N TYR A 174 -2.10 12.00 6.05
CA TYR A 174 -3.48 12.38 6.36
C TYR A 174 -3.65 13.90 6.39
N PHE A 175 -2.73 14.61 7.03
CA PHE A 175 -2.73 16.07 7.10
C PHE A 175 -2.66 16.71 5.71
N ASP A 176 -1.73 16.26 4.85
CA ASP A 176 -1.56 16.77 3.48
C ASP A 176 -2.82 16.52 2.61
N LEU A 177 -3.66 15.55 2.97
CA LEU A 177 -4.95 15.24 2.34
C LEU A 177 -6.16 15.96 2.97
N ALA A 178 -5.93 16.84 3.94
CA ALA A 178 -6.99 17.48 4.73
C ALA A 178 -7.92 16.50 5.46
N GLN A 179 -7.42 15.30 5.77
CA GLN A 179 -8.11 14.31 6.61
C GLN A 179 -7.77 14.61 8.07
N TRP A 180 -8.31 15.74 8.58
CA TRP A 180 -7.87 16.34 9.84
C TRP A 180 -8.10 15.46 11.05
N LYS A 181 -9.18 14.66 11.05
CA LYS A 181 -9.49 13.75 12.15
C LYS A 181 -8.48 12.62 12.25
N GLU A 182 -8.22 11.94 11.14
CA GLU A 182 -7.24 10.86 11.06
C GLU A 182 -5.82 11.37 11.32
N ALA A 183 -5.50 12.57 10.82
CA ALA A 183 -4.23 13.23 11.09
C ALA A 183 -4.07 13.56 12.59
N LEU A 184 -5.12 14.09 13.22
CA LEU A 184 -5.14 14.40 14.65
C LEU A 184 -4.89 13.13 15.48
N GLU A 185 -5.68 12.08 15.25
CA GLU A 185 -5.56 10.81 15.97
C GLU A 185 -4.14 10.22 15.82
N ALA A 186 -3.58 10.24 14.61
CA ALA A 186 -2.23 9.74 14.36
C ALA A 186 -1.14 10.60 15.01
N TYR A 187 -1.29 11.93 15.06
CA TYR A 187 -0.35 12.82 15.74
C TYR A 187 -0.46 12.72 17.26
N GLU A 188 -1.65 12.54 17.82
CA GLU A 188 -1.84 12.31 19.26
C GLU A 188 -1.20 10.99 19.68
N GLU A 189 -1.35 9.92 18.91
CA GLU A 189 -0.62 8.67 19.15
C GLU A 189 0.90 8.88 19.12
N CYS A 190 1.41 9.68 18.17
CA CYS A 190 2.82 10.03 18.13
C CYS A 190 3.25 10.85 19.36
N GLU A 191 2.40 11.75 19.88
CA GLU A 191 2.68 12.54 21.09
C GLU A 191 2.73 11.64 22.33
N GLU A 192 1.73 10.77 22.51
CA GLU A 192 1.64 9.82 23.63
C GLU A 192 2.84 8.88 23.71
N ARG A 193 3.34 8.42 22.56
CA ARG A 193 4.51 7.55 22.46
C ARG A 193 5.85 8.30 22.54
N GLY A 194 5.82 9.64 22.60
CA GLY A 194 7.03 10.48 22.59
C GLY A 194 7.77 10.46 21.25
N TRP A 195 7.05 10.20 20.15
CA TRP A 195 7.57 10.14 18.79
C TRP A 195 7.42 11.46 18.01
N LEU A 196 6.66 12.42 18.54
CA LEU A 196 6.61 13.78 18.02
C LEU A 196 8.00 14.43 18.12
N GLU A 197 8.55 14.93 17.01
CA GLU A 197 9.82 15.68 17.05
C GLU A 197 9.57 17.17 16.81
N SER A 198 9.26 17.54 15.57
CA SER A 198 9.09 18.93 15.12
C SER A 198 7.66 19.25 14.68
N GLU A 199 6.81 18.22 14.63
CA GLU A 199 5.47 18.24 14.05
C GLU A 199 4.38 18.70 15.03
N GLY A 200 4.74 19.18 16.23
CA GLY A 200 3.77 19.68 17.22
C GLY A 200 2.90 20.84 16.71
N HIS A 201 3.42 21.62 15.76
CA HIS A 201 2.63 22.65 15.09
C HIS A 201 1.50 22.05 14.22
N LEU A 202 1.75 20.93 13.53
CA LEU A 202 0.76 20.24 12.70
C LEU A 202 -0.35 19.62 13.55
N LEU A 203 -0.01 19.09 14.73
CA LEU A 203 -1.00 18.62 15.70
C LEU A 203 -1.96 19.75 16.11
N GLN A 204 -1.41 20.93 16.45
CA GLN A 204 -2.23 22.08 16.80
C GLN A 204 -3.07 22.60 15.63
N GLU A 205 -2.52 22.55 14.42
CA GLU A 205 -3.24 22.92 13.20
C GLU A 205 -4.43 21.99 12.93
N CYS A 206 -4.27 20.67 13.12
CA CYS A 206 -5.38 19.72 13.04
C CYS A 206 -6.51 20.07 14.01
N ARG A 207 -6.18 20.38 15.27
CA ARG A 207 -7.16 20.78 16.29
C ARG A 207 -7.92 22.04 15.90
N LEU A 208 -7.21 23.03 15.34
CA LEU A 208 -7.82 24.27 14.87
C LEU A 208 -8.76 24.02 13.69
N LYS A 209 -8.33 23.25 12.69
CA LYS A 209 -9.13 22.93 11.48
C LYS A 209 -10.42 22.20 11.82
N LEU A 210 -10.37 21.21 12.72
CA LEU A 210 -11.58 20.53 13.20
C LEU A 210 -12.50 21.45 14.01
N GLY A 211 -11.94 22.42 14.74
CA GLY A 211 -12.71 23.46 15.42
C GLY A 211 -13.45 24.37 14.44
N GLU A 212 -12.76 24.82 13.38
CA GLU A 212 -13.35 25.60 12.28
C GLU A 212 -14.48 24.85 11.58
N GLU A 213 -14.28 23.57 11.22
CA GLU A 213 -15.33 22.74 10.59
C GLU A 213 -16.56 22.57 11.49
N ALA A 214 -16.36 22.42 12.81
CA ALA A 214 -17.44 22.33 13.78
C ALA A 214 -18.17 23.67 14.01
N GLU A 215 -17.50 24.81 13.79
CA GLU A 215 -18.11 26.14 13.85
C GLU A 215 -18.82 26.49 12.54
N GLU A 216 -18.25 26.16 11.38
CA GLU A 216 -18.90 26.32 10.08
C GLU A 216 -20.20 25.53 10.02
N GLY A 217 -20.18 24.26 10.45
CA GLY A 217 -21.39 23.43 10.56
C GLY A 217 -22.43 23.95 11.56
N ARG A 218 -22.00 24.76 12.55
CA ARG A 218 -22.91 25.48 13.48
C ARG A 218 -23.40 26.82 12.90
N SER A 219 -22.60 27.50 12.09
CA SER A 219 -22.91 28.79 11.46
C SER A 219 -23.84 28.63 10.24
N THR A 220 -23.78 27.49 9.55
CA THR A 220 -24.82 27.04 8.61
C THR A 220 -26.04 26.52 9.36
N GLY A 221 -26.47 27.25 10.40
CA GLY A 221 -27.67 27.03 11.20
C GLY A 221 -28.96 27.17 10.38
N MET A 222 -29.08 26.44 9.29
CA MET A 222 -30.29 26.15 8.53
C MET A 222 -30.86 24.82 9.07
N ASN A 223 -31.12 24.75 10.38
CA ASN A 223 -31.61 23.51 11.00
C ASN A 223 -32.70 23.74 12.05
N GLU A 224 -33.27 24.94 12.13
CA GLU A 224 -34.60 25.14 12.74
C GLU A 224 -35.65 25.40 11.66
N GLU A 225 -35.34 26.25 10.67
CA GLU A 225 -36.24 26.54 9.55
C GLU A 225 -36.50 25.31 8.65
N TRP A 226 -35.47 24.49 8.35
CA TRP A 226 -35.66 23.23 7.63
C TRP A 226 -36.27 22.11 8.48
N ARG A 227 -36.11 22.14 9.81
CA ARG A 227 -36.81 21.19 10.69
C ARG A 227 -38.29 21.50 10.83
N ASP A 228 -38.68 22.77 10.67
CA ASP A 228 -40.08 23.18 10.61
C ASP A 228 -40.67 22.94 9.22
N ILE A 229 -39.92 23.12 8.14
CA ILE A 229 -40.33 22.72 6.77
C ILE A 229 -40.51 21.20 6.68
N LEU A 230 -39.57 20.39 7.18
CA LEU A 230 -39.70 18.93 7.19
C LEU A 230 -40.82 18.43 8.12
N ARG A 231 -41.12 19.12 9.22
CA ARG A 231 -42.30 18.81 10.05
C ARG A 231 -43.61 19.13 9.33
N HIS A 232 -43.66 20.25 8.59
CA HIS A 232 -44.85 20.66 7.88
C HIS A 232 -45.12 19.83 6.61
N GLU A 233 -44.06 19.35 5.96
CA GLU A 233 -44.16 18.44 4.80
C GLU A 233 -44.50 17.00 5.21
N MET A 234 -44.00 16.51 6.35
CA MET A 234 -44.36 15.17 6.84
C MET A 234 -45.80 15.07 7.37
N ASP A 235 -46.39 16.17 7.86
CA ASP A 235 -47.81 16.22 8.24
C ASP A 235 -48.74 16.42 7.02
N GLY A 236 -48.21 16.82 5.86
CA GLY A 236 -48.95 17.00 4.60
C GLY A 236 -48.84 15.86 3.59
N ALA A 237 -47.85 14.98 3.71
CA ALA A 237 -47.54 13.92 2.73
C ALA A 237 -48.17 12.55 3.05
N LEU A 238 -49.17 12.49 3.93
CA LEU A 238 -49.92 11.25 4.22
C LEU A 238 -51.17 11.06 3.34
N GLU A 239 -51.48 11.99 2.42
CA GLU A 239 -52.70 11.89 1.61
C GLU A 239 -52.55 11.81 0.09
N ASP A 240 -51.41 12.10 -0.55
CA ASP A 240 -51.38 12.03 -2.02
C ASP A 240 -50.14 11.35 -2.61
N ASP A 241 -50.46 10.42 -3.52
CA ASP A 241 -49.68 9.99 -4.68
C ASP A 241 -48.79 8.74 -4.58
N VAL A 242 -49.47 7.59 -4.48
CA VAL A 242 -49.07 6.36 -5.17
C VAL A 242 -49.33 6.55 -6.66
N GLY A 243 -48.30 6.82 -7.47
CA GLY A 243 -48.53 7.15 -8.88
C GLY A 243 -47.35 6.95 -9.85
N SER A 244 -47.31 5.76 -10.46
CA SER A 244 -47.06 5.52 -11.90
C SER A 244 -45.66 5.31 -12.52
N ASP A 245 -44.53 5.65 -11.90
CA ASP A 245 -43.25 5.51 -12.64
C ASP A 245 -42.50 4.17 -12.45
N ALA A 246 -42.94 3.31 -11.52
CA ALA A 246 -42.27 2.01 -11.25
C ALA A 246 -42.77 0.84 -12.13
N GLU A 247 -43.91 0.97 -12.82
CA GLU A 247 -44.46 -0.11 -13.66
C GLU A 247 -43.93 -0.10 -15.11
N GLU A 248 -43.33 1.00 -15.57
CA GLU A 248 -42.86 1.12 -16.96
C GLU A 248 -41.41 0.59 -17.15
N GLU A 249 -40.57 0.65 -16.12
CA GLU A 249 -39.22 0.05 -16.17
C GLU A 249 -39.24 -1.49 -16.07
N LEU A 250 -40.22 -2.09 -15.36
CA LEU A 250 -40.34 -3.54 -15.25
C LEU A 250 -40.81 -4.20 -16.56
N ARG A 251 -41.63 -3.52 -17.37
CA ARG A 251 -42.05 -4.02 -18.69
C ARG A 251 -40.94 -3.98 -19.74
N SER A 252 -39.97 -3.09 -19.60
CA SER A 252 -38.84 -2.96 -20.53
C SER A 252 -37.76 -4.03 -20.30
N ALA A 253 -37.67 -4.57 -19.08
CA ALA A 253 -36.71 -5.61 -18.71
C ALA A 253 -37.14 -7.04 -19.07
N GLU A 254 -38.44 -7.32 -19.21
CA GLU A 254 -38.93 -8.66 -19.60
C GLU A 254 -38.81 -8.92 -21.12
N VAL A 255 -38.90 -7.88 -21.97
CA VAL A 255 -38.85 -8.02 -23.44
C VAL A 255 -37.46 -8.40 -23.97
N THR A 256 -36.38 -8.08 -23.24
CA THR A 256 -35.01 -8.43 -23.64
C THR A 256 -34.59 -9.85 -23.25
N ARG A 257 -35.36 -10.52 -22.38
CA ARG A 257 -35.04 -11.88 -21.90
C ARG A 257 -35.62 -12.99 -22.79
N GLU A 258 -36.69 -12.72 -23.54
CA GLU A 258 -37.28 -13.70 -24.47
C GLU A 258 -36.58 -13.78 -25.84
N GLN A 259 -35.74 -12.81 -26.21
CA GLN A 259 -35.05 -12.80 -27.51
C GLN A 259 -33.69 -13.54 -27.54
N SER A 260 -33.18 -14.01 -26.39
CA SER A 260 -31.89 -14.74 -26.33
C SER A 260 -32.03 -16.27 -26.22
N ALA A 261 -33.25 -16.80 -26.16
CA ALA A 261 -33.53 -18.24 -26.13
C ALA A 261 -33.88 -18.77 -27.54
N GLY A 262 -32.89 -18.81 -28.43
CA GLY A 262 -33.03 -19.38 -29.78
C GLY A 262 -31.76 -20.08 -30.22
N VAL A 263 -31.60 -21.35 -29.82
CA VAL A 263 -30.59 -22.30 -30.35
C VAL A 263 -31.05 -22.80 -31.73
N PRO A 264 -30.13 -23.05 -32.68
CA PRO A 264 -29.82 -24.44 -33.08
C PRO A 264 -28.30 -24.66 -33.25
N GLU A 265 -27.70 -25.68 -32.65
CA GLU A 265 -27.66 -27.10 -33.05
C GLU A 265 -26.44 -27.45 -33.95
N LEU A 266 -25.50 -28.19 -33.33
CA LEU A 266 -24.53 -29.18 -33.84
C LEU A 266 -24.10 -29.17 -35.31
N VAL A 267 -22.78 -29.10 -35.55
CA VAL A 267 -22.13 -29.94 -36.58
C VAL A 267 -20.79 -30.49 -36.07
N ASN A 268 -20.75 -31.82 -35.99
CA ASN A 268 -19.61 -32.72 -35.83
C ASN A 268 -18.60 -32.56 -36.97
N LEU A 269 -17.30 -32.43 -36.70
CA LEU A 269 -16.26 -32.78 -37.67
C LEU A 269 -15.19 -33.66 -37.03
N LYS A 270 -15.06 -34.83 -37.64
CA LYS A 270 -14.24 -35.97 -37.32
C LYS A 270 -12.74 -35.66 -37.42
N SER A 271 -11.99 -36.35 -36.57
CA SER A 271 -10.63 -36.83 -36.79
C SER A 271 -10.49 -37.51 -38.15
N ASP A 272 -9.36 -37.29 -38.83
CA ASP A 272 -8.67 -38.35 -39.57
C ASP A 272 -7.17 -38.00 -39.67
N ASP A 273 -6.39 -39.05 -39.47
CA ASP A 273 -4.92 -39.16 -39.39
C ASP A 273 -4.23 -39.13 -40.78
N GLU A 274 -2.89 -39.22 -40.70
CA GLU A 274 -1.91 -39.67 -41.71
C GLU A 274 -1.38 -38.55 -42.64
N SER A 275 -0.07 -38.38 -42.88
CA SER A 275 1.09 -39.29 -42.81
C SER A 275 2.39 -38.50 -42.57
#